data_AF-A0A1I1AL30-F1
#
_entry.id   AF-A0A1I1AL30-F1
#
_cell.length_a   1.000
_cell.length_b   1.000
_cell.length_c   1.000
_cell.angle_alpha   90.00
_cell.angle_beta   90.00
_cell.angle_gamma   90.00
#
_symmetry.space_group_name_H-M   'P 1'
#
loop_
_entity.id
_entity.type
_entity.pdbx_description
1 polymer ?
#
loop_
_entity_poly.entity_id
_entity_poly.type
_entity_poly.pdbx_seq_one_letter_code
_entity_poly.pdbx_strand_id
1 'polypeptide(L)'
;MNNPIYATAEGLRLLLLDLAYAGQGAWENDPDAAELMAYAMDKYGALAHKYGLEPTDAATYAFEIMNARATRLAEDPWAVITHAVHLSLVYESRARGLLCSTQQARHSSGSNYHDAERFSERDDELANYHPAFQIEDDFSAIDDPAQESIEDEPTNAYFALDLAIQFFVELGWSHRTARLGLEYIAARLIRTGTRLSAFESLRRDGNGPALLDVDHRSWLAVLRGVLGNQHRDRSHTSEGRGILLRLMSGEGLDELFEDVALARLIEHSAPEYTPASPGRV
;
A
#
# COMPACT_ATOMS: atom_id res chain seq x y z
N MET A 1 39.20 0.94 -43.82
CA MET A 1 37.79 1.32 -43.98
C MET A 1 37.76 2.84 -43.98
N ASN A 2 37.27 3.48 -45.04
CA ASN A 2 37.08 4.94 -45.02
C ASN A 2 36.09 5.26 -43.91
N ASN A 3 36.47 6.14 -42.98
CA ASN A 3 35.57 6.59 -41.94
C ASN A 3 34.45 7.41 -42.62
N PRO A 4 33.17 7.19 -42.30
CA PRO A 4 32.11 7.98 -42.90
C PRO A 4 32.29 9.47 -42.57
N ILE A 5 31.82 10.35 -43.45
CA ILE A 5 32.05 11.81 -43.33
C ILE A 5 31.54 12.33 -41.97
N TYR A 6 30.39 11.81 -41.52
CA TYR A 6 29.76 12.11 -40.25
C TYR A 6 30.45 11.51 -39.02
N ALA A 7 31.50 10.69 -39.16
CA ALA A 7 32.28 10.21 -38.02
C ALA A 7 33.11 11.33 -37.37
N THR A 8 33.40 12.40 -38.11
CA THR A 8 34.09 13.59 -37.60
C THR A 8 33.08 14.60 -37.04
N ALA A 9 33.50 15.41 -36.06
CA ALA A 9 32.66 16.46 -35.48
C ALA A 9 32.18 17.47 -36.56
N GLU A 10 33.09 17.90 -37.43
CA GLU A 10 32.79 18.85 -38.50
C GLU A 10 31.85 18.25 -39.55
N GLY A 11 32.11 17.01 -40.00
CA GLY A 11 31.26 16.35 -40.98
C GLY A 11 29.86 16.07 -40.46
N LEU A 12 29.73 15.69 -39.18
CA LEU A 12 28.42 15.56 -38.54
C LEU A 12 27.70 16.91 -38.50
N ARG A 13 28.39 17.98 -38.13
CA ARG A 13 27.80 19.33 -38.04
C ARG A 13 27.24 19.79 -39.39
N LEU A 14 27.98 19.58 -40.48
CA LEU A 14 27.52 19.90 -41.83
C LEU A 14 26.30 19.08 -42.22
N LEU A 15 26.33 17.75 -42.02
CA LEU A 15 25.20 16.88 -42.31
C LEU A 15 23.93 17.29 -41.54
N LEU A 16 24.05 17.59 -40.24
CA LEU A 16 22.90 18.02 -39.43
C LEU A 16 22.36 19.40 -39.87
N LEU A 17 23.21 20.29 -40.38
CA LEU A 17 22.76 21.57 -40.95
C LEU A 17 22.03 21.34 -42.26
N ASP A 18 22.57 20.52 -43.15
CA ASP A 18 21.98 20.20 -44.45
C ASP A 18 20.60 19.55 -44.27
N LEU A 19 20.49 18.55 -43.39
CA LEU A 19 19.22 17.90 -43.04
C LEU A 19 18.19 18.88 -42.48
N ALA A 20 18.64 19.89 -41.73
CA ALA A 20 17.74 20.90 -41.18
C ALA A 20 17.25 21.92 -42.22
N TYR A 21 18.06 22.24 -43.22
CA TYR A 21 17.68 23.16 -44.31
C TYR A 21 16.91 22.46 -45.43
N ALA A 22 17.09 21.15 -45.62
CA ALA A 22 16.37 20.35 -46.60
C ALA A 22 14.86 20.23 -46.31
N GLY A 23 14.42 20.52 -45.09
CA GLY A 23 13.01 20.64 -44.71
C GLY A 23 12.37 19.33 -44.23
N GLN A 24 11.04 19.28 -44.28
CA GLN A 24 10.28 18.16 -43.70
C GLN A 24 10.47 16.89 -44.52
N GLY A 25 10.83 15.78 -43.87
CA GLY A 25 11.09 14.49 -44.52
C GLY A 25 12.53 14.27 -44.99
N ALA A 26 13.45 15.22 -44.74
CA ALA A 26 14.87 15.06 -45.08
C ALA A 26 15.47 13.80 -44.45
N TRP A 27 15.22 13.58 -43.16
CA TRP A 27 15.69 12.39 -42.44
C TRP A 27 15.16 11.05 -42.97
N GLU A 28 14.02 11.04 -43.65
CA GLU A 28 13.40 9.81 -44.18
C GLU A 28 13.95 9.46 -45.57
N ASN A 29 14.30 10.47 -46.38
CA ASN A 29 14.68 10.29 -47.77
C ASN A 29 16.20 10.35 -48.01
N ASP A 30 16.96 10.88 -47.05
CA ASP A 30 18.40 11.03 -47.15
C ASP A 30 19.14 9.72 -46.75
N PRO A 31 19.91 9.11 -47.65
CA PRO A 31 20.67 7.90 -47.34
C PRO A 31 21.73 8.13 -46.24
N ASP A 32 22.34 9.31 -46.19
CA ASP A 32 23.36 9.63 -45.18
C ASP A 32 22.74 9.73 -43.79
N ALA A 33 21.49 10.16 -43.69
CA ALA A 33 20.73 10.15 -42.43
C ALA A 33 20.46 8.70 -41.95
N ALA A 34 20.11 7.80 -42.86
CA ALA A 34 19.91 6.38 -42.52
C ALA A 34 21.21 5.73 -42.04
N GLU A 35 22.33 5.97 -42.73
CA GLU A 35 23.65 5.47 -42.33
C GLU A 35 24.13 6.08 -41.00
N LEU A 36 23.85 7.36 -40.76
CA LEU A 36 24.12 8.03 -39.48
C LEU A 36 23.37 7.37 -38.32
N MET A 37 22.09 7.04 -38.52
CA MET A 37 21.28 6.37 -37.50
C MET A 37 21.78 4.95 -37.21
N ALA A 38 22.16 4.20 -38.23
CA ALA A 38 22.79 2.88 -38.06
C ALA A 38 24.11 2.98 -37.30
N TYR A 39 24.93 3.99 -37.62
CA TYR A 39 26.18 4.25 -36.91
C TYR A 39 25.95 4.66 -35.44
N ALA A 40 24.96 5.50 -35.16
CA ALA A 40 24.63 5.90 -33.79
C ALA A 40 24.13 4.71 -32.95
N MET A 41 23.32 3.84 -33.55
CA MET A 41 22.84 2.61 -32.93
C MET A 41 23.99 1.68 -32.54
N ASP A 42 24.94 1.44 -33.45
CA ASP A 42 26.13 0.63 -33.16
C ASP A 42 27.03 1.29 -32.10
N LYS A 43 27.31 2.59 -32.27
CA LYS A 43 28.17 3.37 -31.38
C LYS A 43 27.68 3.39 -29.93
N TYR A 44 26.37 3.52 -29.71
CA TYR A 44 25.79 3.56 -28.37
C TYR A 44 25.19 2.23 -27.91
N GLY A 45 25.25 1.18 -28.73
CA GLY A 45 24.68 -0.12 -28.43
C GLY A 45 25.22 -0.71 -27.13
N ALA A 46 26.55 -0.76 -26.96
CA ALA A 46 27.15 -1.25 -25.71
C ALA A 46 26.75 -0.43 -24.47
N LEU A 47 26.53 0.89 -24.65
CA LEU A 47 26.07 1.76 -23.58
C LEU A 47 24.60 1.49 -23.22
N ALA A 48 23.74 1.23 -24.22
CA ALA A 48 22.35 0.84 -24.00
C ALA A 48 22.27 -0.46 -23.18
N HIS A 49 23.02 -1.48 -23.58
CA HIS A 49 23.06 -2.78 -22.88
C HIS A 49 23.51 -2.64 -21.43
N LYS A 50 24.46 -1.73 -21.12
CA LYS A 50 24.89 -1.45 -19.75
C LYS A 50 23.72 -1.02 -18.84
N TYR A 51 22.72 -0.36 -19.41
CA TYR A 51 21.53 0.13 -18.71
C TYR A 51 20.29 -0.75 -18.92
N GLY A 52 20.45 -1.95 -19.50
CA GLY A 52 19.32 -2.86 -19.77
C GLY A 52 18.37 -2.34 -20.86
N LEU A 53 18.88 -1.55 -21.80
CA LEU A 53 18.14 -0.91 -22.87
C LEU A 53 18.55 -1.45 -24.23
N GLU A 54 17.63 -1.35 -25.20
CA GLU A 54 17.90 -1.79 -26.57
C GLU A 54 18.76 -0.73 -27.30
N PRO A 55 19.66 -1.14 -28.22
CA PRO A 55 20.42 -0.20 -29.04
C PRO A 55 19.55 0.79 -29.83
N THR A 56 18.34 0.37 -30.22
CA THR A 56 17.35 1.20 -30.90
C THR A 56 16.86 2.36 -30.03
N ASP A 57 16.78 2.17 -28.71
CA ASP A 57 16.40 3.23 -27.77
C ASP A 57 17.49 4.32 -27.74
N ALA A 58 18.77 3.89 -27.69
CA ALA A 58 19.90 4.82 -27.73
C ALA A 58 19.97 5.61 -29.04
N ALA A 59 19.69 4.96 -30.17
CA ALA A 59 19.59 5.61 -31.47
C ALA A 59 18.48 6.66 -31.48
N THR A 60 17.31 6.34 -30.91
CA THR A 60 16.17 7.27 -30.83
C THR A 60 16.51 8.53 -30.01
N TYR A 61 17.15 8.37 -28.85
CA TYR A 61 17.63 9.54 -28.09
C TYR A 61 18.67 10.35 -28.86
N ALA A 62 19.60 9.68 -29.55
CA ALA A 62 20.61 10.35 -30.35
C ALA A 62 19.96 11.21 -31.45
N PHE A 63 18.94 10.69 -32.13
CA PHE A 63 18.17 11.43 -33.14
C PHE A 63 17.51 12.69 -32.57
N GLU A 64 16.81 12.59 -31.42
CA GLU A 64 16.18 13.75 -30.79
C GLU A 64 17.21 14.84 -30.45
N ILE A 65 18.37 14.45 -29.94
CA ILE A 65 19.46 15.36 -29.60
C ILE A 65 20.08 15.96 -30.87
N MET A 66 20.29 15.17 -31.92
CA MET A 66 20.80 15.63 -33.22
C MET A 66 19.89 16.70 -33.86
N ASN A 67 18.58 16.57 -33.68
CA ASN A 67 17.59 17.50 -34.23
C ASN A 67 17.61 18.87 -33.49
N ALA A 68 18.05 18.88 -32.23
CA ALA A 68 18.13 20.09 -31.43
C ALA A 68 19.07 21.13 -32.06
N ARG A 69 18.64 22.40 -32.06
CA ARG A 69 19.45 23.52 -32.59
C ARG A 69 20.79 23.66 -31.88
N ALA A 70 20.84 23.39 -30.57
CA ALA A 70 22.06 23.49 -29.78
C ALA A 70 23.16 22.53 -30.27
N THR A 71 22.78 21.31 -30.63
CA THR A 71 23.71 20.27 -31.13
C THR A 71 24.28 20.67 -32.50
N ARG A 72 23.44 21.21 -33.40
CA ARG A 72 23.88 21.70 -34.72
C ARG A 72 24.88 22.86 -34.67
N LEU A 73 24.81 23.66 -33.62
CA LEU A 73 25.68 24.82 -33.42
C LEU A 73 26.84 24.53 -32.46
N ALA A 74 26.94 23.32 -31.92
CA ALA A 74 28.03 22.92 -31.05
C ALA A 74 29.34 22.83 -31.83
N GLU A 75 30.44 23.20 -31.17
CA GLU A 75 31.79 23.01 -31.71
C GLU A 75 32.11 21.52 -31.91
N ASP A 76 31.67 20.68 -30.95
CA ASP A 76 31.69 19.23 -31.06
C ASP A 76 30.29 18.64 -30.84
N PRO A 77 29.52 18.40 -31.93
CA PRO A 77 28.20 17.78 -31.82
C PRO A 77 28.28 16.35 -31.24
N TRP A 78 29.35 15.60 -31.50
CA TRP A 78 29.49 14.24 -30.99
C TRP A 78 29.66 14.20 -29.47
N ALA A 79 30.38 15.15 -28.89
CA ALA A 79 30.49 15.27 -27.44
C ALA A 79 29.12 15.55 -26.80
N VAL A 80 28.35 16.49 -27.36
CA VAL A 80 27.00 16.84 -26.88
C VAL A 80 26.07 15.63 -26.96
N ILE A 81 26.02 14.96 -28.11
CA ILE A 81 25.16 13.78 -28.32
C ILE A 81 25.55 12.67 -27.35
N THR A 82 26.84 12.35 -27.24
CA THR A 82 27.30 11.26 -26.38
C THR A 82 26.91 11.49 -24.92
N HIS A 83 27.12 12.71 -24.42
CA HIS A 83 26.77 13.03 -23.04
C HIS A 83 25.25 13.00 -22.80
N ALA A 84 24.47 13.59 -23.71
CA ALA A 84 23.02 13.64 -23.55
C ALA A 84 22.34 12.27 -23.77
N VAL A 85 22.85 11.42 -24.66
CA VAL A 85 22.42 10.01 -24.80
C VAL A 85 22.72 9.25 -23.52
N HIS A 86 23.93 9.39 -22.98
CA HIS A 86 24.32 8.74 -21.73
C HIS A 86 23.36 9.11 -20.57
N LEU A 87 23.10 10.40 -20.38
CA LEU A 87 22.13 10.89 -19.39
C LEU A 87 20.73 10.33 -19.64
N SER A 88 20.28 10.28 -20.89
CA SER A 88 18.94 9.77 -21.23
C SER A 88 18.79 8.29 -20.91
N LEU A 89 19.80 7.47 -21.22
CA LEU A 89 19.83 6.04 -20.89
C LEU A 89 19.84 5.81 -19.36
N VAL A 90 20.63 6.59 -18.61
CA VAL A 90 20.65 6.53 -17.13
C VAL A 90 19.25 6.82 -16.54
N TYR A 91 18.56 7.83 -17.07
CA TYR A 91 17.25 8.21 -16.55
C TYR A 91 16.12 7.30 -17.02
N GLU A 92 16.22 6.71 -18.20
CA GLU A 92 15.30 5.68 -18.66
C GLU A 92 15.44 4.42 -17.79
N SER A 93 16.65 3.94 -17.53
CA SER A 93 16.86 2.80 -16.64
C SER A 93 16.35 3.09 -15.23
N ARG A 94 16.59 4.30 -14.73
CA ARG A 94 16.11 4.73 -13.41
C ARG A 94 14.59 4.85 -13.35
N ALA A 95 13.96 5.36 -14.41
CA ALA A 95 12.51 5.45 -14.51
C ALA A 95 11.86 4.07 -14.50
N ARG A 96 12.44 3.08 -15.21
CA ARG A 96 12.00 1.68 -15.15
C ARG A 96 12.16 1.10 -13.75
N GLY A 97 13.31 1.34 -13.10
CA GLY A 97 13.54 0.94 -11.72
C GLY A 97 12.50 1.52 -10.77
N LEU A 98 12.17 2.81 -10.89
CA LEU A 98 11.21 3.49 -10.00
C LEU A 98 9.74 3.36 -10.43
N LEU A 99 9.44 2.67 -11.54
CA LEU A 99 8.11 2.62 -12.16
C LEU A 99 7.46 4.00 -12.37
N CYS A 100 8.26 4.98 -12.80
CA CYS A 100 7.81 6.35 -13.01
C CYS A 100 8.19 6.87 -14.41
N SER A 101 7.83 8.13 -14.71
CA SER A 101 8.23 8.76 -15.98
C SER A 101 9.70 9.19 -15.95
N THR A 102 10.34 9.24 -17.13
CA THR A 102 11.73 9.73 -17.28
C THR A 102 11.93 11.14 -16.75
N GLN A 103 10.95 12.02 -16.93
CA GLN A 103 10.99 13.38 -16.41
C GLN A 103 10.96 13.41 -14.88
N GLN A 104 10.13 12.56 -14.26
CA GLN A 104 10.08 12.44 -12.81
C GLN A 104 11.38 11.85 -12.26
N ALA A 105 11.94 10.82 -12.93
CA ALA A 105 13.22 10.24 -12.57
C ALA A 105 14.34 11.31 -12.55
N ARG A 106 14.39 12.18 -13.56
CA ARG A 106 15.34 13.32 -13.65
C ARG A 106 15.23 14.32 -12.50
N HIS A 107 14.04 14.56 -11.98
CA HIS A 107 13.85 15.46 -10.83
C HIS A 107 14.23 14.78 -9.50
N SER A 108 14.15 13.46 -9.44
CA SER A 108 14.46 12.67 -8.24
C SER A 108 15.92 12.22 -8.10
N SER A 109 16.81 12.59 -9.04
CA SER A 109 18.18 12.08 -9.18
C SER A 109 19.11 12.24 -7.97
N GLY A 110 18.72 12.99 -6.94
CA GLY A 110 19.46 13.16 -5.69
C GLY A 110 18.81 12.50 -4.47
N SER A 111 17.71 11.79 -4.64
CA SER A 111 16.99 11.14 -3.55
C SER A 111 17.28 9.65 -3.49
N ASN A 112 17.44 9.14 -2.27
CA ASN A 112 17.73 7.74 -1.96
C ASN A 112 16.48 6.84 -2.09
N TYR A 113 15.72 6.98 -3.18
CA TYR A 113 14.67 6.01 -3.49
C TYR A 113 15.31 4.71 -3.99
N HIS A 114 14.87 3.57 -3.49
CA HIS A 114 15.23 2.28 -4.05
C HIS A 114 14.36 1.97 -5.27
N ASP A 115 14.85 1.09 -6.14
CA ASP A 115 14.04 0.59 -7.23
C ASP A 115 12.82 -0.18 -6.67
N ALA A 116 11.72 -0.15 -7.41
CA ALA A 116 10.46 -0.77 -7.03
C ALA A 116 10.58 -2.28 -7.18
N GLU A 117 10.57 -2.98 -6.05
CA GLU A 117 10.55 -4.44 -5.97
C GLU A 117 9.19 -4.93 -5.48
N ARG A 118 8.80 -6.16 -5.86
CA ARG A 118 7.60 -6.77 -5.30
C ARG A 118 7.86 -7.19 -3.86
N PHE A 119 6.84 -7.05 -3.01
CA PHE A 119 6.89 -7.49 -1.61
C PHE A 119 7.28 -8.96 -1.45
N SER A 120 6.91 -9.83 -2.40
CA SER A 120 7.20 -11.28 -2.36
C SER A 120 8.58 -11.66 -2.90
N GLU A 121 9.29 -10.75 -3.56
CA GLU A 121 10.62 -11.00 -4.14
C GLU A 121 11.75 -10.72 -3.14
N ARG A 122 11.42 -10.22 -1.95
CA ARG A 122 12.38 -9.95 -0.89
C ARG A 122 12.55 -11.15 0.03
N ASP A 123 13.81 -11.49 0.27
CA ASP A 123 14.20 -12.49 1.26
C ASP A 123 14.25 -11.92 2.70
N ASP A 124 14.36 -10.60 2.85
CA ASP A 124 14.40 -9.91 4.16
C ASP A 124 13.00 -9.54 4.69
N GLU A 125 12.81 -9.71 6.01
CA GLU A 125 11.59 -9.29 6.70
C GLU A 125 11.36 -7.77 6.58
N LEU A 126 10.11 -7.37 6.34
CA LEU A 126 9.72 -5.97 6.08
C LEU A 126 10.15 -5.00 7.20
N ALA A 127 10.15 -5.46 8.46
CA ALA A 127 10.58 -4.67 9.61
C ALA A 127 12.04 -4.23 9.52
N ASN A 128 12.89 -4.97 8.81
CA ASN A 128 14.32 -4.68 8.67
C ASN A 128 14.65 -3.71 7.52
N TYR A 129 13.67 -3.39 6.66
CA TYR A 129 13.91 -2.56 5.47
C TYR A 129 14.00 -1.05 5.78
N HIS A 130 13.13 -0.55 6.65
CA HIS A 130 13.08 0.87 6.97
C HIS A 130 12.66 1.07 8.43
N PRO A 131 13.28 2.02 9.16
CA PRO A 131 12.96 2.25 10.58
C PRO A 131 11.48 2.57 10.83
N ALA A 132 10.77 3.15 9.85
CA ALA A 132 9.32 3.38 9.97
C ALA A 132 8.48 2.09 10.04
N PHE A 133 9.02 0.94 9.66
CA PHE A 133 8.38 -0.37 9.80
C PHE A 133 8.82 -1.11 11.06
N GLN A 134 9.77 -0.56 11.80
CA GLN A 134 10.17 -1.10 13.10
C GLN A 134 9.13 -0.66 14.13
N ILE A 135 8.50 -1.64 14.75
CA ILE A 135 7.71 -1.42 15.96
C ILE A 135 8.67 -1.73 17.10
N GLU A 136 9.15 -0.70 17.77
CA GLU A 136 9.81 -0.89 19.06
C GLU A 136 8.71 -1.17 20.08
N ASP A 137 8.72 -2.37 20.65
CA ASP A 137 7.86 -2.68 21.79
C ASP A 137 8.29 -1.79 22.96
N ASP A 138 7.41 -0.87 23.36
CA ASP A 138 7.61 -0.04 24.53
C ASP A 138 7.34 -0.87 25.79
N PHE A 139 8.36 -1.62 26.20
CA PHE A 139 8.31 -2.41 27.44
C PHE A 139 8.32 -1.54 28.71
N SER A 140 8.40 -0.21 28.61
CA SER A 140 8.34 0.67 29.78
C SER A 140 6.94 0.76 30.40
N ALA A 141 5.91 0.33 29.67
CA ALA A 141 4.53 0.24 30.14
C ALA A 141 4.14 -1.14 30.71
N ILE A 142 5.05 -2.12 30.70
CA ILE A 142 4.85 -3.37 31.44
C ILE A 142 5.27 -3.09 32.88
N ASP A 143 4.31 -2.72 33.72
CA ASP A 143 4.52 -2.66 35.17
C ASP A 143 5.03 -4.04 35.65
N ASP A 144 6.07 -4.03 36.50
CA ASP A 144 6.45 -5.20 37.29
C ASP A 144 5.19 -5.75 37.98
N PRO A 145 4.97 -7.08 38.06
CA PRO A 145 3.74 -7.64 38.59
C PRO A 145 3.48 -7.10 39.99
N ALA A 146 2.50 -6.20 40.11
CA ALA A 146 2.13 -5.57 41.36
C ALA A 146 1.55 -6.64 42.30
N GLN A 147 1.99 -6.62 43.56
CA GLN A 147 1.45 -7.50 44.59
C GLN A 147 -0.04 -7.24 44.78
N GLU A 148 -0.84 -8.28 44.53
CA GLU A 148 -2.30 -8.30 44.50
C GLU A 148 -2.94 -7.71 45.77
N SER A 149 -3.80 -6.69 45.60
CA SER A 149 -4.81 -6.28 46.57
C SER A 149 -6.19 -6.32 45.90
N ILE A 150 -7.05 -7.22 46.40
CA ILE A 150 -8.21 -7.81 45.71
C ILE A 150 -9.47 -6.89 45.65
N GLU A 151 -9.46 -5.69 46.24
CA GLU A 151 -10.74 -5.02 46.55
C GLU A 151 -11.18 -3.90 45.60
N ASP A 152 -10.37 -3.44 44.64
CA ASP A 152 -10.76 -2.42 43.65
C ASP A 152 -10.05 -2.61 42.29
N GLU A 153 -9.98 -3.85 41.80
CA GLU A 153 -9.33 -4.12 40.51
C GLU A 153 -10.33 -3.91 39.34
N PRO A 154 -10.00 -3.10 38.33
CA PRO A 154 -10.81 -3.03 37.11
C PRO A 154 -10.93 -4.43 36.51
N THR A 155 -12.14 -4.78 36.09
CA THR A 155 -12.43 -6.12 35.58
C THR A 155 -11.41 -6.53 34.50
N ASN A 156 -10.70 -7.63 34.72
CA ASN A 156 -9.72 -8.15 33.77
C ASN A 156 -10.38 -8.31 32.37
N ALA A 157 -9.68 -7.89 31.32
CA ALA A 157 -10.18 -7.95 29.93
C ALA A 157 -10.67 -9.34 29.51
N TYR A 158 -10.04 -10.41 30.00
CA TYR A 158 -10.49 -11.78 29.76
C TYR A 158 -11.85 -12.06 30.42
N PHE A 159 -12.02 -11.62 31.67
CA PHE A 159 -13.27 -11.78 32.41
C PHE A 159 -14.39 -10.91 31.82
N ALA A 160 -14.09 -9.67 31.41
CA ALA A 160 -15.04 -8.81 30.71
C ALA A 160 -15.50 -9.43 29.37
N LEU A 161 -14.61 -10.11 28.65
CA LEU A 161 -14.98 -10.83 27.44
C LEU A 161 -15.90 -12.01 27.73
N ASP A 162 -15.60 -12.82 28.75
CA ASP A 162 -16.45 -13.95 29.16
C ASP A 162 -17.84 -13.49 29.64
N LEU A 163 -17.93 -12.38 30.37
CA LEU A 163 -19.21 -11.77 30.74
C LEU A 163 -19.98 -11.29 29.50
N ALA A 164 -19.32 -10.64 28.54
CA ALA A 164 -19.97 -10.27 27.28
C ALA A 164 -20.49 -11.50 26.51
N ILE A 165 -19.75 -12.60 26.52
CA ILE A 165 -20.20 -13.87 25.92
C ILE A 165 -21.44 -14.39 26.65
N GLN A 166 -21.42 -14.38 27.98
CA GLN A 166 -22.58 -14.79 28.79
C GLN A 166 -23.82 -13.96 28.46
N PHE A 167 -23.68 -12.63 28.38
CA PHE A 167 -24.77 -11.73 28.00
C PHE A 167 -25.38 -12.09 26.63
N PHE A 168 -24.56 -12.39 25.63
CA PHE A 168 -25.04 -12.82 24.31
C PHE A 168 -25.79 -14.15 24.35
N VAL A 169 -25.27 -15.12 25.12
CA VAL A 169 -25.87 -16.45 25.27
C VAL A 169 -27.24 -16.37 25.92
N GLU A 170 -27.38 -15.55 26.95
CA GLU A 170 -28.67 -15.32 27.63
C GLU A 170 -29.69 -14.61 26.73
N LEU A 171 -29.23 -13.89 25.70
CA LEU A 171 -30.06 -13.26 24.65
C LEU A 171 -30.30 -14.16 23.42
N GLY A 172 -30.02 -15.46 23.53
CA GLY A 172 -30.39 -16.44 22.50
C GLY A 172 -29.30 -16.77 21.48
N TRP A 173 -28.08 -16.23 21.63
CA TRP A 173 -26.96 -16.64 20.79
C TRP A 173 -26.43 -18.02 21.20
N SER A 174 -25.97 -18.81 20.22
CA SER A 174 -25.20 -20.02 20.55
C SER A 174 -23.88 -19.63 21.23
N HIS A 175 -23.46 -20.36 22.26
CA HIS A 175 -22.21 -20.08 22.98
C HIS A 175 -21.00 -20.03 22.02
N ARG A 176 -20.96 -20.95 21.04
CA ARG A 176 -19.90 -20.99 20.03
C ARG A 176 -19.88 -19.72 19.18
N THR A 177 -21.05 -19.26 18.71
CA THR A 177 -21.14 -18.08 17.85
C THR A 177 -20.83 -16.80 18.62
N ALA A 178 -21.36 -16.66 19.84
CA ALA A 178 -21.09 -15.53 20.71
C ALA A 178 -19.59 -15.40 21.02
N ARG A 179 -18.96 -16.51 21.43
CA ARG A 179 -17.52 -16.57 21.69
C ARG A 179 -16.70 -16.19 20.46
N LEU A 180 -16.96 -16.83 19.32
CA LEU A 180 -16.24 -16.57 18.08
C LEU A 180 -16.36 -15.10 17.64
N GLY A 181 -17.57 -14.52 17.73
CA GLY A 181 -17.82 -13.14 17.31
C GLY A 181 -17.14 -12.12 18.22
N LEU A 182 -17.24 -12.31 19.53
CA LEU A 182 -16.61 -11.41 20.51
C LEU A 182 -15.09 -11.54 20.52
N GLU A 183 -14.53 -12.74 20.42
CA GLU A 183 -13.09 -12.96 20.25
C GLU A 183 -12.59 -12.33 18.95
N TYR A 184 -13.37 -12.41 17.86
CA TYR A 184 -13.01 -11.77 16.59
C TYR A 184 -12.94 -10.24 16.71
N ILE A 185 -13.90 -9.63 17.39
CA ILE A 185 -13.93 -8.19 17.67
C ILE A 185 -12.75 -7.80 18.57
N ALA A 186 -12.50 -8.55 19.64
CA ALA A 186 -11.38 -8.31 20.55
C ALA A 186 -10.02 -8.44 19.85
N ALA A 187 -9.82 -9.47 19.03
CA ALA A 187 -8.61 -9.65 18.23
C ALA A 187 -8.40 -8.51 17.22
N ARG A 188 -9.47 -7.91 16.70
CA ARG A 188 -9.34 -6.71 15.87
C ARG A 188 -8.97 -5.49 16.70
N LEU A 189 -9.61 -5.29 17.86
CA LEU A 189 -9.28 -4.19 18.77
C LEU A 189 -7.81 -4.19 19.16
N ILE A 190 -7.26 -5.35 19.56
CA ILE A 190 -5.86 -5.53 19.92
C ILE A 190 -4.94 -5.06 18.78
N ARG A 191 -5.26 -5.43 17.53
CA ARG A 191 -4.44 -5.06 16.36
C ARG A 191 -4.55 -3.58 15.99
N THR A 192 -5.71 -2.96 16.17
CA THR A 192 -5.92 -1.55 15.75
C THR A 192 -5.61 -0.53 16.84
N GLY A 193 -5.55 -0.93 18.11
CA GLY A 193 -5.31 -0.06 19.26
C GLY A 193 -6.44 0.92 19.61
N THR A 194 -7.41 1.15 18.72
CA THR A 194 -8.53 2.09 18.96
C THR A 194 -9.89 1.49 18.58
N ARG A 195 -10.95 1.84 19.32
CA ARG A 195 -12.33 1.41 19.06
C ARG A 195 -12.87 1.90 17.71
N LEU A 196 -12.53 3.13 17.33
CA LEU A 196 -12.94 3.72 16.06
C LEU A 196 -12.33 2.97 14.87
N SER A 197 -11.01 2.74 14.89
CA SER A 197 -10.33 2.00 13.82
C SER A 197 -10.78 0.53 13.75
N ALA A 198 -11.03 -0.11 14.90
CA ALA A 198 -11.61 -1.46 14.94
C ALA A 198 -12.98 -1.51 14.29
N PHE A 199 -13.89 -0.61 14.67
CA PHE A 199 -15.24 -0.52 14.10
C PHE A 199 -15.20 -0.31 12.59
N GLU A 200 -14.37 0.64 12.14
CA GLU A 200 -14.19 0.95 10.73
C GLU A 200 -13.60 -0.20 9.92
N SER A 201 -12.71 -0.99 10.51
CA SER A 201 -12.13 -2.18 9.89
C SER A 201 -13.17 -3.32 9.80
N LEU A 202 -13.86 -3.62 10.90
CA LEU A 202 -14.86 -4.71 10.99
C LEU A 202 -16.11 -4.44 10.16
N ARG A 203 -16.49 -3.17 9.97
CA ARG A 203 -17.59 -2.79 9.10
C ARG A 203 -17.27 -3.04 7.62
N ARG A 204 -16.02 -2.83 7.21
CA ARG A 204 -15.59 -3.00 5.81
C ARG A 204 -15.27 -4.47 5.49
N ASP A 205 -15.02 -5.28 6.51
CA ASP A 205 -14.69 -6.69 6.38
C ASP A 205 -15.95 -7.56 6.18
N GLY A 206 -15.99 -8.29 5.06
CA GLY A 206 -17.08 -9.21 4.74
C GLY A 206 -16.94 -10.60 5.36
N ASN A 207 -15.75 -10.96 5.89
CA ASN A 207 -15.48 -12.31 6.38
C ASN A 207 -16.08 -12.57 7.78
N GLY A 208 -16.14 -11.54 8.64
CA GLY A 208 -16.72 -11.64 9.99
C GLY A 208 -18.20 -12.05 10.00
N PRO A 209 -19.10 -11.32 9.29
CA PRO A 209 -20.53 -11.69 9.21
C PRO A 209 -20.76 -13.09 8.66
N ALA A 210 -20.03 -13.48 7.60
CA ALA A 210 -20.16 -14.77 6.95
C ALA A 210 -19.74 -15.94 7.87
N LEU A 211 -18.74 -15.75 8.72
CA LEU A 211 -18.28 -16.75 9.66
C LEU A 211 -19.29 -17.03 10.79
N LEU A 212 -20.10 -16.03 11.13
CA LEU A 212 -21.07 -16.07 12.23
C LEU A 212 -22.50 -16.39 11.76
N ASP A 213 -22.69 -16.56 10.45
CA ASP A 213 -24.00 -16.75 9.80
C ASP A 213 -25.02 -15.64 10.15
N VAL A 214 -24.53 -14.40 10.28
CA VAL A 214 -25.36 -13.20 10.50
C VAL A 214 -25.34 -12.29 9.29
N ASP A 215 -26.47 -11.63 9.02
CA ASP A 215 -26.53 -10.64 7.96
C ASP A 215 -25.74 -9.36 8.32
N HIS A 216 -25.43 -8.56 7.32
CA HIS A 216 -24.61 -7.37 7.50
C HIS A 216 -25.25 -6.31 8.42
N ARG A 217 -26.58 -6.20 8.49
CA ARG A 217 -27.25 -5.24 9.39
C ARG A 217 -27.14 -5.69 10.84
N SER A 218 -27.36 -6.98 11.11
CA SER A 218 -27.17 -7.60 12.42
C SER A 218 -25.71 -7.50 12.89
N TRP A 219 -24.75 -7.70 11.98
CA TRP A 219 -23.33 -7.47 12.28
C TRP A 219 -23.04 -6.03 12.71
N LEU A 220 -23.54 -5.04 11.96
CA LEU A 220 -23.35 -3.63 12.33
C LEU A 220 -24.04 -3.27 13.65
N ALA A 221 -25.15 -3.92 13.98
CA ALA A 221 -25.81 -3.76 15.27
C ALA A 221 -24.91 -4.30 16.39
N VAL A 222 -24.43 -5.53 16.27
CA VAL A 222 -23.47 -6.15 17.21
C VAL A 222 -22.24 -5.26 17.40
N LEU A 223 -21.62 -4.77 16.32
CA LEU A 223 -20.46 -3.88 16.43
C LEU A 223 -20.76 -2.60 17.22
N ARG A 224 -21.94 -1.99 17.02
CA ARG A 224 -22.34 -0.80 17.77
C ARG A 224 -22.64 -1.11 19.23
N GLY A 225 -23.24 -2.25 19.52
CA GLY A 225 -23.51 -2.69 20.89
C GLY A 225 -22.21 -2.98 21.66
N VAL A 226 -21.28 -3.70 21.03
CA VAL A 226 -20.04 -4.18 21.66
C VAL A 226 -19.00 -3.05 21.79
N LEU A 227 -18.76 -2.28 20.72
CA LEU A 227 -17.74 -1.23 20.69
C LEU A 227 -18.26 0.15 21.11
N GLY A 228 -19.58 0.31 21.15
CA GLY A 228 -20.24 1.58 21.39
C GLY A 228 -20.31 2.49 20.16
N ASN A 229 -21.06 3.57 20.30
CA ASN A 229 -21.13 4.63 19.30
C ASN A 229 -19.87 5.50 19.33
N GLN A 230 -19.19 5.59 18.18
CA GLN A 230 -17.91 6.30 18.06
C GLN A 230 -18.06 7.83 17.91
N HIS A 231 -19.28 8.37 17.93
CA HIS A 231 -19.51 9.82 17.93
C HIS A 231 -19.06 10.45 19.25
N ARG A 232 -18.23 11.51 19.14
CA ARG A 232 -17.64 12.21 20.29
C ARG A 232 -18.68 12.74 21.28
N ASP A 233 -19.86 13.11 20.80
CA ASP A 233 -20.95 13.64 21.64
C ASP A 233 -21.61 12.58 22.53
N ARG A 234 -21.37 11.29 22.25
CA ARG A 234 -21.94 10.16 23.01
C ARG A 234 -20.90 9.43 23.86
N SER A 235 -19.65 9.89 23.92
CA SER A 235 -18.55 9.19 24.61
C SER A 235 -18.81 8.87 26.09
N HIS A 236 -19.68 9.66 26.73
CA HIS A 236 -20.04 9.53 28.15
C HIS A 236 -21.40 8.85 28.38
N THR A 237 -22.09 8.39 27.34
CA THR A 237 -23.36 7.65 27.47
C THR A 237 -23.12 6.14 27.44
N SER A 238 -24.06 5.36 27.96
CA SER A 238 -24.03 3.89 27.89
C SER A 238 -23.89 3.41 26.43
N GLU A 239 -24.63 4.03 25.51
CA GLU A 239 -24.54 3.77 24.06
C GLU A 239 -23.16 4.05 23.46
N GLY A 240 -22.43 5.07 23.92
CA GLY A 240 -21.09 5.39 23.40
C GLY A 240 -19.96 4.59 24.02
N ARG A 241 -20.17 4.02 25.22
CA ARG A 241 -19.20 3.13 25.85
C ARG A 241 -19.20 1.74 25.20
N GLY A 242 -20.39 1.18 24.95
CA GLY A 242 -20.54 -0.19 24.47
C GLY A 242 -20.21 -1.24 25.53
N ILE A 243 -20.57 -2.49 25.28
CA ILE A 243 -20.50 -3.58 26.27
C ILE A 243 -19.09 -3.75 26.84
N LEU A 244 -18.05 -3.79 25.99
CA LEU A 244 -16.69 -4.06 26.48
C LEU A 244 -16.18 -2.96 27.41
N LEU A 245 -16.39 -1.68 27.06
CA LEU A 245 -15.93 -0.60 27.93
C LEU A 245 -16.75 -0.50 29.21
N ARG A 246 -18.05 -0.80 29.17
CA ARG A 246 -18.92 -0.83 30.37
C ARG A 246 -18.44 -1.89 31.36
N LEU A 247 -18.22 -3.11 30.88
CA LEU A 247 -17.70 -4.22 31.71
C LEU A 247 -16.30 -3.91 32.27
N MET A 248 -15.39 -3.37 31.45
CA MET A 248 -14.05 -2.96 31.92
C MET A 248 -14.09 -1.81 32.94
N SER A 249 -15.15 -1.01 32.93
CA SER A 249 -15.36 0.08 33.89
C SER A 249 -15.99 -0.40 35.20
N GLY A 250 -16.24 -1.70 35.35
CA GLY A 250 -16.83 -2.33 36.53
C GLY A 250 -18.34 -2.51 36.49
N GLU A 251 -19.01 -2.21 35.37
CA GLU A 251 -20.45 -2.47 35.25
C GLU A 251 -20.73 -3.98 35.20
N GLY A 252 -21.78 -4.42 35.90
CA GLY A 252 -22.16 -5.84 36.00
C GLY A 252 -23.07 -6.32 34.87
N LEU A 253 -23.32 -7.64 34.80
CA LEU A 253 -24.29 -8.22 33.86
C LEU A 253 -25.71 -7.69 34.08
N ASP A 254 -26.13 -7.57 35.34
CA ASP A 254 -27.47 -7.08 35.69
C ASP A 254 -27.71 -5.67 35.13
N GLU A 255 -26.70 -4.79 35.22
CA GLU A 255 -26.74 -3.41 34.68
C GLU A 255 -26.73 -3.36 33.15
N LEU A 256 -26.16 -4.37 32.48
CA LEU A 256 -26.28 -4.53 31.02
C LEU A 256 -27.70 -4.95 30.62
N PHE A 257 -28.35 -5.82 31.40
CA PHE A 257 -29.72 -6.25 31.15
C PHE A 257 -30.76 -5.15 31.44
N GLU A 258 -30.47 -4.21 32.33
CA GLU A 258 -31.30 -3.02 32.55
C GLU A 258 -31.38 -2.13 31.29
N ASP A 259 -30.35 -2.16 30.43
CA ASP A 259 -30.38 -1.51 29.13
C ASP A 259 -31.20 -2.33 28.11
N VAL A 260 -32.53 -2.20 28.21
CA VAL A 260 -33.49 -2.93 27.38
C VAL A 260 -33.28 -2.68 25.88
N ALA A 261 -32.80 -1.50 25.49
CA ALA A 261 -32.53 -1.18 24.11
C ALA A 261 -31.33 -1.97 23.57
N LEU A 262 -30.26 -2.04 24.36
CA LEU A 262 -29.09 -2.87 24.06
C LEU A 262 -29.44 -4.37 24.03
N ALA A 263 -30.15 -4.86 25.04
CA ALA A 263 -30.57 -6.27 25.11
C ALA A 263 -31.39 -6.68 23.90
N ARG A 264 -32.43 -5.90 23.53
CA ARG A 264 -33.24 -6.16 22.33
C ARG A 264 -32.41 -6.12 21.06
N LEU A 265 -31.48 -5.18 20.94
CA LEU A 265 -30.64 -5.06 19.75
C LEU A 265 -29.81 -6.33 19.53
N ILE A 266 -29.22 -6.87 20.60
CA ILE A 266 -28.39 -8.09 20.54
C ILE A 266 -29.26 -9.33 20.30
N GLU A 267 -30.42 -9.43 20.95
CA GLU A 267 -31.41 -10.49 20.74
C GLU A 267 -31.86 -10.56 19.26
N HIS A 268 -32.24 -9.42 18.66
CA HIS A 268 -32.67 -9.36 17.26
C HIS A 268 -31.53 -9.60 16.25
N SER A 269 -30.28 -9.54 16.71
CA SER A 269 -29.11 -9.80 15.88
C SER A 269 -28.65 -11.26 15.91
N ALA A 270 -29.31 -12.11 16.72
CA ALA A 270 -28.97 -13.52 16.84
C ALA A 270 -29.19 -14.25 15.50
N PRO A 271 -28.25 -15.11 15.07
CA PRO A 271 -28.42 -15.90 13.86
C PRO A 271 -29.58 -16.89 14.04
N GLU A 272 -30.36 -17.09 12.98
CA GLU A 272 -31.43 -18.09 12.98
C GLU A 272 -30.82 -19.49 13.13
N TYR A 273 -31.14 -20.17 14.23
CA TYR A 273 -30.79 -21.57 14.39
C TYR A 273 -31.60 -22.39 13.38
N THR A 274 -30.99 -22.76 12.25
CA THR A 274 -31.52 -23.84 11.41
C THR A 274 -30.99 -25.15 11.98
N PRO A 275 -31.77 -25.93 12.74
CA PRO A 275 -31.33 -27.27 13.13
C PRO A 275 -31.07 -28.07 11.85
N ALA A 276 -29.87 -28.64 11.75
CA ALA A 276 -29.55 -29.57 10.69
C ALA A 276 -30.64 -30.65 10.64
N SER A 277 -31.39 -30.69 9.54
CA SER A 277 -32.42 -31.71 9.31
C SER A 277 -31.79 -33.08 9.55
N PRO A 278 -32.33 -33.93 10.44
CA PRO A 278 -31.79 -35.26 10.65
C PRO A 278 -31.89 -36.00 9.32
N GLY A 279 -30.73 -36.24 8.71
CA GLY A 279 -30.62 -36.96 7.44
C GLY A 279 -31.34 -38.28 7.56
N ARG A 280 -32.32 -38.50 6.67
CA ARG A 280 -32.93 -39.82 6.45
C ARG A 280 -31.81 -40.80 6.11
N VAL A 281 -31.67 -41.82 6.96
CA VAL A 281 -31.00 -43.09 6.66
C VAL A 281 -31.86 -43.85 5.65
#